data_AF-A0A950WY36-F1
#
_entry.id   AF-A0A950WY36-F1
#
_cell.length_a   1.000
_cell.length_b   1.000
_cell.length_c   1.000
_cell.angle_alpha   90.00
_cell.angle_beta   90.00
_cell.angle_gamma   90.00
#
_symmetry.space_group_name_H-M   'P 1'
#
loop_
_entity.id
_entity.type
_entity.pdbx_description
1 polymer ?
#
loop_
_entity_poly.entity_id
_entity_poly.type
_entity_poly.pdbx_seq_one_letter_code
_entity_poly.pdbx_strand_id
1 'polypeptide(L)'
;ADYLQDEVRTRVERAPITFTLFLQLADDGDPTDDPTAQWPDEREQVEAGRLELTAVAEDCERLVFDPMRLTDGIEPSDDKILRARPAAYSVSIEKRFKS
;
A
#
# COMPACT_ATOMS: atom_id res chain seq x y z
N ALA A 1 1.33 14.23 20.98
CA ALA A 1 2.22 13.31 20.24
C ALA A 1 1.70 13.12 18.81
N ASP A 2 1.07 14.16 18.25
CA ASP A 2 0.08 14.02 17.17
C ASP A 2 0.42 14.90 15.95
N TYR A 3 1.65 15.42 15.94
CA TYR A 3 2.12 16.39 14.93
C TYR A 3 1.83 15.93 13.49
N LEU A 4 2.12 14.68 13.14
CA LEU A 4 1.90 14.18 11.77
C LEU A 4 0.41 14.08 11.42
N GLN A 5 -0.45 13.76 12.39
CA GLN A 5 -1.90 13.68 12.16
C GLN A 5 -2.50 15.07 11.99
N ASP A 6 -2.11 16.01 12.84
CA ASP A 6 -2.54 17.40 12.78
C ASP A 6 -2.02 18.11 11.52
N GLU A 7 -0.80 17.77 11.09
CA GLU A 7 -0.22 18.29 9.85
C GLU A 7 -1.01 17.82 8.62
N VAL A 8 -1.32 16.52 8.52
CA VAL A 8 -2.13 15.98 7.41
C VAL A 8 -3.52 16.62 7.38
N ARG A 9 -4.19 16.76 8.54
CA ARG A 9 -5.50 17.42 8.63
C ARG A 9 -5.42 18.86 8.15
N THR A 10 -4.46 19.62 8.65
CA THR A 10 -4.28 21.03 8.28
C THR A 10 -3.93 21.19 6.80
N ARG A 11 -3.12 20.28 6.25
CA ARG A 11 -2.69 20.34 4.85
C ARG A 11 -3.86 20.07 3.90
N VAL A 12 -4.65 19.03 4.16
CA VAL A 12 -5.74 18.63 3.27
C VAL A 12 -6.88 19.65 3.23
N GLU A 13 -7.11 20.38 4.33
CA GLU A 13 -8.07 21.51 4.39
C GLU A 13 -7.70 22.66 3.45
N ARG A 14 -6.42 22.81 3.10
CA ARG A 14 -5.94 23.88 2.20
C ARG A 14 -6.01 23.47 0.74
N ALA A 15 -5.60 22.24 0.44
CA ALA A 15 -5.60 21.68 -0.91
C ALA A 15 -5.44 20.14 -0.85
N PRO A 16 -5.83 19.41 -1.90
CA PRO A 16 -5.57 17.98 -1.98
C PRO A 16 -4.08 17.64 -1.81
N ILE A 17 -3.78 16.59 -1.05
CA ILE A 17 -2.44 16.01 -0.95
C ILE A 17 -2.30 15.00 -2.07
N THR A 18 -1.22 15.07 -2.84
CA THR A 18 -1.13 14.37 -4.13
C THR A 18 0.08 13.47 -4.17
N PHE A 19 -0.10 12.25 -4.66
CA PHE A 19 0.94 11.25 -4.84
C PHE A 19 0.86 10.68 -6.24
N THR A 20 1.96 10.75 -7.00
CA THR A 20 2.06 10.08 -8.30
C THR A 20 2.58 8.66 -8.09
N LEU A 21 1.82 7.68 -8.56
CA LEU A 21 2.17 6.27 -8.47
C LEU A 21 2.96 5.85 -9.71
N PHE A 22 4.15 5.32 -9.50
CA PHE A 22 4.98 4.71 -10.53
C PHE A 22 5.03 3.19 -10.32
N LEU A 23 5.02 2.44 -11.41
CA LEU A 23 5.29 1.01 -11.45
C LEU A 23 6.64 0.79 -12.11
N GLN A 24 7.52 0.06 -11.46
CA GLN A 24 8.80 -0.37 -12.05
C GLN A 24 8.56 -1.69 -12.79
N LEU A 25 9.00 -1.76 -14.04
CA LEU A 25 8.90 -2.98 -14.85
C LEU A 25 10.13 -3.86 -14.61
N ALA A 26 9.88 -5.13 -14.31
CA ALA A 26 10.93 -6.12 -14.14
C ALA A 26 11.56 -6.48 -15.49
N ASP A 27 12.88 -6.68 -15.50
CA ASP A 27 13.57 -7.37 -16.58
C ASP A 27 13.84 -8.83 -16.22
N ASP A 28 14.30 -9.60 -17.21
CA ASP A 28 14.73 -10.98 -17.00
C ASP A 28 15.78 -11.08 -15.89
N GLY A 29 15.49 -11.94 -14.90
CA GLY A 29 16.37 -12.22 -13.77
C GLY A 29 16.17 -11.32 -12.56
N ASP A 30 15.28 -10.32 -12.61
CA ASP A 30 14.88 -9.60 -11.42
C ASP A 30 14.12 -10.52 -10.45
N PRO A 31 14.48 -10.52 -9.16
CA PRO A 31 13.78 -11.34 -8.18
C PRO A 31 12.39 -10.77 -7.92
N THR A 32 11.36 -11.58 -8.18
CA THR A 32 9.95 -11.24 -7.87
C THR A 32 9.46 -11.88 -6.57
N ASP A 33 10.29 -12.71 -5.94
CA ASP A 33 9.98 -13.53 -4.76
C ASP A 33 10.81 -13.20 -3.52
N ASP A 34 11.85 -12.37 -3.65
CA ASP A 34 12.67 -11.86 -2.54
C ASP A 34 12.34 -10.38 -2.25
N PRO A 35 11.52 -10.09 -1.22
CA PRO A 35 11.15 -8.71 -0.88
C PRO A 35 12.28 -7.91 -0.22
N THR A 36 13.46 -8.49 -0.01
CA THR A 36 14.65 -7.79 0.50
C THR A 36 15.57 -7.28 -0.60
N ALA A 37 15.39 -7.77 -1.83
CA ALA A 37 16.15 -7.35 -2.99
C ALA A 37 15.54 -6.10 -3.63
N GLN A 38 16.30 -5.00 -3.68
CA GLN A 38 15.93 -3.81 -4.42
C GLN A 38 16.32 -3.98 -5.89
N TRP A 39 15.41 -3.62 -6.79
CA TRP A 39 15.71 -3.57 -8.23
C TRP A 39 16.52 -2.30 -8.56
N PRO A 40 17.36 -2.32 -9.60
CA PRO A 40 18.14 -1.16 -10.02
C PRO A 40 17.28 0.06 -10.36
N ASP A 41 17.74 1.26 -10.04
CA ASP A 41 16.99 2.51 -10.30
C ASP A 41 16.83 2.79 -11.80
N GLU A 42 17.64 2.18 -12.67
CA GLU A 42 17.59 2.36 -14.12
C GLU A 42 16.46 1.59 -14.81
N ARG A 43 15.69 0.76 -14.08
CA ARG A 43 14.55 0.04 -14.66
C ARG A 43 13.50 0.99 -15.20
N GLU A 44 12.82 0.57 -16.26
CA GLU A 44 11.71 1.32 -16.81
C GLU A 44 10.63 1.54 -15.73
N GLN A 45 10.20 2.80 -15.60
CA GLN A 45 9.09 3.17 -14.74
C GLN A 45 7.94 3.71 -15.57
N VAL A 46 6.75 3.23 -15.28
CA VAL A 46 5.51 3.70 -15.90
C VAL A 46 4.70 4.45 -14.86
N GLU A 47 4.29 5.68 -15.16
CA GLU A 47 3.31 6.39 -14.35
C GLU A 47 1.95 5.68 -14.46
N ALA A 48 1.50 5.10 -13.35
CA ALA A 48 0.20 4.43 -13.29
C ALA A 48 -0.94 5.39 -12.98
N GLY A 49 -0.64 6.55 -12.39
CA GLY A 49 -1.60 7.62 -12.17
C GLY A 49 -1.32 8.44 -10.93
N ARG A 50 -2.33 9.21 -10.50
CA ARG A 50 -2.23 10.15 -9.38
C ARG A 50 -3.33 9.91 -8.36
N LEU A 51 -2.91 9.70 -7.11
CA LEU A 51 -3.78 9.59 -5.95
C LEU A 51 -3.89 10.97 -5.29
N GLU A 52 -5.12 11.42 -5.07
CA GLU A 52 -5.41 12.63 -4.30
C GLU A 52 -6.13 12.28 -3.00
N LEU A 53 -5.59 12.75 -1.89
CA LEU A 53 -6.29 12.79 -0.61
C LEU A 53 -6.95 14.16 -0.49
N THR A 54 -8.28 14.18 -0.44
CA THR A 54 -9.08 15.41 -0.42
C THR A 54 -9.77 15.67 0.92
N ALA A 55 -9.77 14.68 1.83
CA ALA A 55 -10.34 14.79 3.17
C ALA A 55 -9.72 13.75 4.12
N VAL A 56 -9.91 13.97 5.42
CA VAL A 56 -9.61 12.97 6.47
C VAL A 56 -10.92 12.25 6.86
N ALA A 57 -10.88 10.92 6.95
CA ALA A 57 -12.01 10.14 7.44
C ALA A 57 -12.17 10.30 8.97
N GLU A 58 -13.41 10.35 9.45
CA GLU A 58 -13.70 10.51 10.89
C GLU A 58 -13.49 9.21 11.69
N ASP A 59 -13.74 8.05 11.08
CA ASP A 59 -13.49 6.73 11.67
C ASP A 59 -12.89 5.80 10.61
N CYS A 60 -11.66 5.35 10.86
CA CYS A 60 -10.92 4.42 10.01
C CYS A 60 -10.50 3.16 10.76
N GLU A 61 -10.86 3.00 12.04
CA GLU A 61 -10.34 1.91 12.87
C GLU A 61 -10.81 0.53 12.40
N ARG A 62 -11.93 0.51 11.67
CA ARG A 62 -12.54 -0.71 11.15
C ARG A 62 -12.13 -1.06 9.74
N LEU A 63 -11.32 -0.22 9.08
CA LEU A 63 -10.86 -0.48 7.72
C LEU A 63 -9.83 -1.61 7.72
N VAL A 64 -10.05 -2.57 6.83
CA VAL A 64 -9.16 -3.71 6.62
C VAL A 64 -8.49 -3.56 5.27
N PHE A 65 -7.15 -3.55 5.28
CA PHE A 65 -6.31 -3.54 4.09
C PHE A 65 -5.68 -4.92 3.92
N ASP A 66 -6.32 -5.79 3.13
CA ASP A 66 -5.80 -7.10 2.78
C ASP A 66 -5.05 -7.01 1.43
N PRO A 67 -3.72 -7.26 1.40
CA PRO A 67 -2.93 -7.17 0.18
C PRO A 67 -3.27 -8.25 -0.87
N MET A 68 -4.03 -9.29 -0.53
CA MET A 68 -4.46 -10.34 -1.47
C MET A 68 -5.88 -10.12 -2.01
N ARG A 69 -6.53 -9.02 -1.64
CA ARG A 69 -7.80 -8.60 -2.24
C ARG A 69 -7.53 -7.89 -3.57
N LEU A 70 -7.25 -8.68 -4.59
CA LEU A 70 -6.85 -8.22 -5.93
C LEU A 70 -8.05 -8.03 -6.87
N THR A 71 -7.81 -7.33 -7.98
CA THR A 71 -8.75 -7.14 -9.10
C THR A 71 -8.19 -7.78 -10.37
N ASP A 72 -9.04 -8.00 -11.36
CA ASP A 72 -8.62 -8.56 -12.65
C ASP A 72 -7.44 -7.77 -13.24
N GLY A 73 -6.42 -8.51 -13.70
CA GLY A 73 -5.18 -7.95 -14.25
C GLY A 73 -4.06 -7.74 -13.23
N ILE A 74 -4.28 -8.03 -11.93
CA ILE A 74 -3.24 -8.02 -10.90
C ILE A 74 -3.20 -9.38 -10.21
N GLU A 75 -2.02 -10.01 -10.23
CA GLU A 75 -1.78 -11.33 -9.63
C GLU A 75 -0.67 -11.25 -8.57
N PRO A 76 -0.72 -12.08 -7.52
CA PRO A 76 0.31 -12.09 -6.50
C PRO A 76 1.59 -12.72 -7.05
N SER A 77 2.75 -12.17 -6.67
CA SER A 77 4.03 -12.79 -7.00
C SER A 77 4.27 -14.09 -6.22
N ASP A 78 5.42 -14.71 -6.47
CA ASP A 78 5.88 -15.89 -5.73
C ASP A 78 6.48 -15.58 -4.34
N ASP A 79 6.48 -14.32 -3.92
CA ASP A 79 6.91 -13.92 -2.57
C ASP A 79 6.08 -14.62 -1.49
N LYS A 80 6.75 -15.46 -0.70
CA LYS A 80 6.14 -16.21 0.40
C LYS A 80 5.70 -15.31 1.54
N ILE A 81 6.36 -14.17 1.74
CA ILE A 81 5.95 -13.16 2.73
C ILE A 81 4.62 -12.58 2.30
N LEU A 82 4.48 -12.13 1.05
CA LEU A 82 3.21 -11.64 0.51
C LEU A 82 2.07 -12.64 0.72
N ARG A 83 2.29 -13.92 0.41
CA ARG A 83 1.29 -14.99 0.57
C ARG A 83 0.93 -15.28 2.03
N ALA A 84 1.81 -15.00 2.99
CA ALA A 84 1.53 -15.18 4.41
C ALA A 84 0.71 -14.02 5.02
N ARG A 85 0.69 -12.85 4.38
CA ARG A 85 0.05 -11.63 4.92
C ARG A 85 -1.45 -11.77 5.21
N PRO A 86 -2.30 -12.43 4.38
CA PRO A 86 -3.72 -12.53 4.67
C PRO A 86 -4.03 -13.21 5.98
N ALA A 87 -3.29 -14.26 6.33
CA ALA A 87 -3.44 -14.96 7.60
C ALA A 87 -3.06 -14.05 8.78
N ALA A 88 -1.99 -13.26 8.65
CA ALA A 88 -1.59 -12.28 9.65
C ALA A 88 -2.62 -11.15 9.83
N TYR A 89 -3.16 -10.61 8.73
CA TYR A 89 -4.23 -9.61 8.77
C TYR A 89 -5.51 -10.19 9.39
N SER A 90 -5.91 -11.41 9.02
CA SER A 90 -7.07 -12.09 9.58
C SER A 90 -6.96 -12.27 11.10
N VAL A 91 -5.81 -12.72 11.60
CA VAL A 91 -5.55 -12.84 13.05
C VAL A 91 -5.57 -11.48 13.75
N SER A 92 -5.03 -10.42 13.11
CA SER A 92 -5.05 -9.06 13.66
C SER A 92 -6.48 -8.53 13.78
N ILE A 93 -7.30 -8.72 12.75
CA ILE A 93 -8.73 -8.36 12.70
C ILE A 93 -9.49 -9.10 13.80
N GLU A 94 -9.35 -10.42 13.89
CA GLU A 94 -10.01 -11.23 14.92
C GLU A 94 -9.67 -10.75 16.33
N LYS A 95 -8.41 -10.37 16.60
CA LYS A 95 -8.00 -9.83 17.90
C LYS A 95 -8.48 -8.40 18.13
N ARG A 96 -8.57 -7.57 17.10
CA ARG A 96 -9.04 -6.17 17.19
C ARG A 96 -10.55 -6.09 17.43
N PHE A 97 -11.32 -7.04 16.89
CA PHE A 97 -12.78 -7.10 17.04
C PHE A 97 -13.28 -8.13 18.07
N LYS A 98 -12.38 -8.93 18.67
CA LYS A 98 -12.64 -9.58 19.96
C LYS A 98 -12.42 -8.58 21.09
N SER A 99 -13.38 -7.68 21.27
CA SER A 99 -13.61 -6.97 22.52
C SER A 99 -15.10 -6.75 22.72
#